data_AF-A0A2V9ZD72-F1
#
_entry.id   AF-A0A2V9ZD72-F1
#
_cell.length_a   1.000
_cell.length_b   1.000
_cell.length_c   1.000
_cell.angle_alpha   90.00
_cell.angle_beta   90.00
_cell.angle_gamma   90.00
#
_symmetry.space_group_name_H-M   'P 1'
#
loop_
_entity.id
_entity.type
_entity.pdbx_description
1 polymer ?
#
loop_
_entity_poly.entity_id
_entity_poly.type
_entity_poly.pdbx_seq_one_letter_code
_entity_poly.pdbx_strand_id
1 'polypeptide(L)'
;METLITIVIAAIISLFFLRGYLKSLKKRDQKAKEAAEKGKLFSEGPKAQHPKIDTTYCIGCATCTTVCPEGDVLAMIAGKAVIVNGYKCIGHGLCAEACPVGAITMVMASPSMSADMPYLSPEFETSVPNLFIIGELGGLALIKNAVNQGRECLDTIASRLAALGPKRSVPDVYDVLIVGAGPAGITASLRAIEHKLKYITIERDEVGGTVAKYPRQKLVMTSPVEFPLYGKFKKLQLSKENLLAFWDMILNRADFNVSTGEKVEDIKKGEDGVFNVITANNQYRSHAVVLALGRAGEPRKLGVKGEELPKVMYRLLEADHYVNKKILVVGGGDSAVEAAMGLAHQIGNQVTLSYRSEHFSRIKERNSVRLEECVRTGKLKVLMNSSPVEFKEEIVILDVKGERQELPNDFVWIFAGGIPPNDFLKKIGVRFGNKDMTLEASKESKEATAAQKQLVELKSTTGEFAIPRRDDRPKAKLGVTGEDLPKVAHQLTEPEKYQDKNVLIVGGSDTAVEAALTLARSGRNSVTLCYRGHDFQLANPQNRESLDTAEKAGKVRVARACNIALITADSVVLNIGGNHAEIPNDHVFILIGDSSAEFVRTTAIDVTARRASPAPV
;
A
#
# COMPACT_ATOMS: atom_id res chain seq x y z
N MET A 1 -32.30 45.93 -28.40
CA MET A 1 -32.75 44.58 -28.83
C MET A 1 -31.64 43.54 -28.71
N GLU A 2 -30.42 43.82 -29.16
CA GLU A 2 -29.30 42.86 -29.12
C GLU A 2 -28.94 42.34 -27.71
N THR A 3 -28.99 43.21 -26.70
CA THR A 3 -28.77 42.83 -25.29
C THR A 3 -29.82 41.86 -24.77
N LEU A 4 -31.09 42.04 -25.16
CA LEU A 4 -32.19 41.18 -24.75
C LEU A 4 -32.07 39.79 -25.39
N ILE A 5 -31.72 39.74 -26.68
CA ILE A 5 -31.50 38.49 -27.41
C ILE A 5 -30.33 37.71 -26.80
N THR A 6 -29.24 38.40 -26.44
CA THR A 6 -28.07 37.79 -25.80
C THR A 6 -28.41 37.19 -24.43
N ILE A 7 -29.20 37.89 -23.60
CA ILE A 7 -29.66 37.39 -22.30
C ILE A 7 -30.56 36.15 -22.46
N VAL A 8 -31.47 36.17 -23.45
CA VAL A 8 -32.36 35.03 -23.73
C VAL A 8 -31.56 33.80 -24.18
N ILE A 9 -30.58 33.97 -25.06
CA ILE A 9 -29.69 32.88 -25.49
C ILE A 9 -28.89 32.33 -24.30
N ALA A 10 -28.30 33.20 -23.48
CA ALA A 10 -27.56 32.79 -22.28
C ALA A 10 -28.46 32.04 -21.27
N ALA A 11 -29.70 32.49 -21.09
CA ALA A 11 -30.68 31.83 -20.23
C ALA A 11 -31.07 30.43 -20.77
N ILE A 12 -31.29 30.29 -22.08
CA ILE A 12 -31.60 29.01 -22.72
C ILE A 12 -30.43 28.03 -22.56
N ILE A 13 -29.20 28.47 -22.83
CA ILE A 13 -27.98 27.65 -22.67
C ILE A 13 -27.83 27.24 -21.20
N SER A 14 -27.96 28.18 -20.26
CA SER A 14 -27.85 27.90 -18.82
C SER A 14 -28.92 26.92 -18.35
N LEU A 15 -30.17 27.08 -18.81
CA LEU A 15 -31.28 26.19 -18.47
C LEU A 15 -31.07 24.77 -19.02
N PHE A 16 -30.49 24.64 -20.22
CA PHE A 16 -30.14 23.35 -20.81
C PHE A 16 -29.14 22.58 -19.94
N PHE A 17 -28.03 23.22 -19.55
CA PHE A 17 -27.04 22.62 -18.66
C PHE A 17 -27.60 22.35 -17.26
N LEU A 18 -28.38 23.28 -16.69
CA LEU A 18 -29.02 23.11 -15.38
C LEU A 18 -29.98 21.92 -15.37
N ARG A 19 -30.78 21.74 -16.43
CA ARG A 19 -31.71 20.62 -16.57
C ARG A 19 -30.96 19.28 -16.70
N GLY A 20 -29.85 19.26 -17.43
CA GLY A 20 -28.96 18.10 -17.51
C GLY A 20 -28.35 17.74 -16.15
N TYR A 21 -27.88 18.74 -15.41
CA TYR A 21 -27.34 18.58 -14.06
C TYR A 21 -28.39 18.04 -13.07
N LEU A 22 -29.59 18.63 -13.05
CA LEU A 22 -30.69 18.17 -12.17
C LEU A 22 -31.14 16.74 -12.48
N LYS A 23 -31.22 16.35 -13.76
CA LYS A 23 -31.49 14.95 -14.15
C LYS A 23 -30.41 14.00 -13.66
N SER A 24 -29.13 14.40 -13.79
CA SER A 24 -28.00 13.61 -13.31
C SER A 24 -28.05 13.43 -11.79
N LEU A 25 -28.39 14.48 -11.03
CA LEU A 25 -28.58 14.41 -9.58
C LEU A 25 -29.69 13.43 -9.19
N LYS A 26 -30.88 13.51 -9.82
CA LYS A 26 -31.97 12.57 -9.54
C LYS A 26 -31.57 11.12 -9.81
N LYS A 27 -30.85 10.86 -10.91
CA LYS A 27 -30.36 9.52 -11.23
C LYS A 27 -29.35 9.00 -10.20
N ARG A 28 -28.47 9.87 -9.69
CA ARG A 28 -27.51 9.53 -8.62
C ARG A 28 -28.21 9.24 -7.29
N ASP A 29 -29.21 10.03 -6.92
CA ASP A 29 -30.00 9.84 -5.70
C ASP A 29 -30.79 8.52 -5.74
N GLN A 30 -31.40 8.21 -6.89
CA GLN A 30 -32.10 6.94 -7.08
C GLN A 30 -31.16 5.74 -6.93
N LYS A 31 -29.98 5.78 -7.55
CA LYS A 31 -28.95 4.74 -7.38
C LYS A 31 -28.48 4.62 -5.93
N ALA A 32 -28.33 5.75 -5.22
CA ALA A 32 -27.92 5.75 -3.82
C ALA A 32 -28.98 5.08 -2.93
N LYS A 33 -30.27 5.32 -3.19
CA LYS A 33 -31.39 4.67 -2.51
C LYS A 33 -31.44 3.16 -2.77
N GLU A 34 -31.34 2.75 -4.03
CA GLU A 34 -31.30 1.33 -4.42
C GLU A 34 -30.11 0.61 -3.77
N ALA A 35 -28.93 1.24 -3.75
CA ALA A 35 -27.74 0.71 -3.10
C ALA A 35 -27.92 0.61 -1.58
N ALA A 36 -28.57 1.57 -0.94
CA ALA A 36 -28.88 1.54 0.50
C ALA A 36 -29.92 0.46 0.86
N GLU A 37 -30.94 0.25 0.02
CA GLU A 37 -31.92 -0.82 0.20
C GLU A 37 -31.27 -2.19 0.08
N LYS A 38 -30.44 -2.41 -0.94
CA LYS A 38 -29.61 -3.62 -1.05
C LYS A 38 -28.74 -3.81 0.19
N GLY A 39 -28.12 -2.74 0.69
CA GLY A 39 -27.31 -2.76 1.90
C GLY A 39 -28.03 -3.37 3.10
N LYS A 40 -29.28 -2.96 3.35
CA LYS A 40 -30.11 -3.47 4.46
C LYS A 40 -30.32 -4.97 4.42
N LEU A 41 -30.42 -5.57 3.23
CA LEU A 41 -30.59 -7.02 3.04
C LEU A 41 -29.32 -7.82 3.40
N PHE A 42 -28.14 -7.21 3.38
CA PHE A 42 -26.84 -7.88 3.55
C PHE A 42 -26.00 -7.35 4.74
N SER A 43 -26.55 -6.45 5.56
CA SER A 43 -25.76 -5.61 6.48
C SER A 43 -25.45 -6.27 7.83
N GLU A 44 -24.39 -7.09 7.87
CA GLU A 44 -23.54 -7.21 9.08
C GLU A 44 -22.53 -6.05 9.20
N GLY A 45 -22.57 -5.07 8.29
CA GLY A 45 -21.59 -3.99 8.17
C GLY A 45 -20.30 -4.41 7.44
N PRO A 46 -19.29 -3.53 7.35
CA PRO A 46 -17.97 -3.87 6.85
C PRO A 46 -17.30 -4.93 7.73
N LYS A 47 -16.53 -5.85 7.13
CA LYS A 47 -15.91 -6.98 7.84
C LYS A 47 -14.42 -6.84 8.11
N ALA A 48 -13.81 -5.83 7.52
CA ALA A 48 -12.38 -5.55 7.61
C ALA A 48 -12.17 -4.04 7.62
N GLN A 49 -11.02 -3.58 7.13
CA GLN A 49 -10.77 -2.16 6.93
C GLN A 49 -11.86 -1.53 6.03
N HIS A 50 -12.39 -0.39 6.43
CA HIS A 50 -13.45 0.33 5.73
C HIS A 50 -13.33 1.85 5.95
N PRO A 51 -13.91 2.69 5.09
CA PRO A 51 -13.88 4.14 5.29
C PRO A 51 -14.78 4.56 6.46
N LYS A 52 -14.30 5.43 7.34
CA LYS A 52 -15.09 6.28 8.23
C LYS A 52 -15.11 7.68 7.64
N ILE A 53 -16.29 8.21 7.46
CA ILE A 53 -16.50 9.49 6.76
C ILE A 53 -16.86 10.53 7.80
N ASP A 54 -16.05 11.57 7.90
CA ASP A 54 -16.38 12.75 8.69
C ASP A 54 -17.35 13.63 7.87
N THR A 55 -18.61 13.60 8.27
CA THR A 55 -19.68 14.34 7.57
C THR A 55 -19.53 15.85 7.70
N THR A 56 -18.76 16.35 8.67
CA THR A 56 -18.45 17.77 8.82
C THR A 56 -17.51 18.24 7.72
N TYR A 57 -16.44 17.48 7.46
CA TYR A 57 -15.44 17.80 6.43
C TYR A 57 -15.86 17.39 5.02
N CYS A 58 -16.79 16.44 4.86
CA CYS A 58 -17.21 15.96 3.55
C CYS A 58 -17.88 17.07 2.72
N ILE A 59 -17.28 17.45 1.59
CA ILE A 59 -17.81 18.47 0.65
C ILE A 59 -18.78 17.92 -0.40
N GLY A 60 -19.06 16.62 -0.40
CA GLY A 60 -20.05 16.04 -1.30
C GLY A 60 -19.64 15.85 -2.77
N CYS A 61 -18.35 15.93 -3.09
CA CYS A 61 -17.83 15.86 -4.47
C CYS A 61 -18.01 14.50 -5.18
N ALA A 62 -18.37 13.44 -4.46
CA ALA A 62 -18.57 12.08 -4.95
C ALA A 62 -17.33 11.36 -5.54
N THR A 63 -16.13 11.93 -5.50
CA THR A 63 -14.91 11.25 -5.99
C THR A 63 -14.69 9.89 -5.32
N CYS A 64 -14.95 9.80 -4.02
CA CYS A 64 -14.83 8.55 -3.26
C CYS A 64 -15.75 7.42 -3.74
N THR A 65 -16.90 7.75 -4.34
CA THR A 65 -17.86 6.75 -4.86
C THR A 65 -17.45 6.28 -6.25
N THR A 66 -16.81 7.13 -7.06
CA THR A 66 -16.41 6.81 -8.43
C THR A 66 -15.10 6.00 -8.50
N VAL A 67 -14.20 6.17 -7.54
CA VAL A 67 -12.92 5.44 -7.48
C VAL A 67 -13.03 4.05 -6.86
N CYS A 68 -14.20 3.67 -6.34
CA CYS A 68 -14.40 2.37 -5.70
C CYS A 68 -14.53 1.25 -6.77
N PRO A 69 -13.59 0.29 -6.84
CA PRO A 69 -13.62 -0.77 -7.86
C PRO A 69 -14.73 -1.80 -7.63
N GLU A 70 -15.21 -1.95 -6.38
CA GLU A 70 -16.30 -2.87 -6.05
C GLU A 70 -17.68 -2.28 -6.42
N GLY A 71 -17.77 -0.95 -6.58
CA GLY A 71 -19.02 -0.25 -6.84
C GLY A 71 -20.00 -0.31 -5.65
N ASP A 72 -20.87 0.69 -5.55
CA ASP A 72 -21.98 0.74 -4.58
C ASP A 72 -21.61 0.55 -3.09
N VAL A 73 -20.33 0.58 -2.70
CA VAL A 73 -19.89 0.56 -1.29
C VAL A 73 -20.26 1.89 -0.63
N LEU A 74 -19.90 2.99 -1.30
CA LEU A 74 -20.19 4.36 -0.91
C LEU A 74 -21.20 4.97 -1.87
N ALA A 75 -22.15 5.73 -1.32
CA ALA A 75 -23.06 6.54 -2.11
C ALA A 75 -23.21 7.95 -1.52
N MET A 76 -23.72 8.86 -2.34
CA MET A 76 -24.02 10.22 -1.92
C MET A 76 -25.47 10.29 -1.44
N ILE A 77 -25.67 10.52 -0.15
CA ILE A 77 -27.00 10.70 0.46
C ILE A 77 -27.02 12.08 1.11
N ALA A 78 -28.01 12.89 0.75
CA ALA A 78 -28.14 14.27 1.25
C ALA A 78 -26.86 15.12 1.09
N GLY A 79 -26.13 14.93 -0.03
CA GLY A 79 -24.88 15.65 -0.30
C GLY A 79 -23.66 15.19 0.50
N LYS A 80 -23.78 14.12 1.29
CA LYS A 80 -22.67 13.53 2.06
C LYS A 80 -22.39 12.11 1.61
N ALA A 81 -21.13 11.71 1.66
CA ALA A 81 -20.76 10.34 1.36
C ALA A 81 -21.15 9.45 2.56
N VAL A 82 -21.79 8.32 2.28
CA VAL A 82 -22.27 7.37 3.28
C VAL A 82 -21.93 5.96 2.80
N ILE A 83 -21.54 5.08 3.73
CA ILE A 83 -21.42 3.65 3.43
C ILE A 83 -22.82 3.07 3.29
N VAL A 84 -23.14 2.56 2.10
CA VAL A 84 -24.43 1.92 1.82
C VAL A 84 -24.31 0.40 1.72
N ASN A 85 -23.18 -0.12 1.21
CA ASN A 85 -22.90 -1.57 1.18
C ASN A 85 -21.56 -1.88 1.85
N GLY A 86 -21.51 -1.80 3.18
CA GLY A 86 -20.29 -2.02 3.96
C GLY A 86 -19.64 -3.39 3.73
N TYR A 87 -20.44 -4.44 3.57
CA TYR A 87 -19.96 -5.81 3.36
C TYR A 87 -19.19 -5.99 2.04
N LYS A 88 -19.42 -5.14 1.03
CA LYS A 88 -18.65 -5.13 -0.23
C LYS A 88 -17.30 -4.42 -0.10
N CYS A 89 -17.07 -3.70 1.00
CA CYS A 89 -15.82 -2.97 1.18
C CYS A 89 -14.65 -3.93 1.38
N ILE A 90 -13.68 -3.90 0.46
CA ILE A 90 -12.43 -4.67 0.56
C ILE A 90 -11.29 -3.91 1.24
N GLY A 91 -11.54 -2.71 1.77
CA GLY A 91 -10.53 -1.92 2.50
C GLY A 91 -9.39 -1.35 1.66
N HIS A 92 -9.53 -1.25 0.34
CA HIS A 92 -8.45 -0.83 -0.57
C HIS A 92 -7.98 0.64 -0.44
N GLY A 93 -8.68 1.49 0.31
CA GLY A 93 -8.21 2.84 0.64
C GLY A 93 -8.31 3.91 -0.46
N LEU A 94 -8.57 3.58 -1.73
CA LEU A 94 -8.63 4.58 -2.83
C LEU A 94 -9.64 5.70 -2.56
N CYS A 95 -10.73 5.42 -1.82
CA CYS A 95 -11.70 6.44 -1.43
C CYS A 95 -11.10 7.51 -0.49
N ALA A 96 -10.20 7.11 0.41
CA ALA A 96 -9.46 8.01 1.28
C ALA A 96 -8.38 8.77 0.50
N GLU A 97 -7.59 8.06 -0.32
CA GLU A 97 -6.56 8.67 -1.17
C GLU A 97 -7.14 9.72 -2.15
N ALA A 98 -8.31 9.47 -2.71
CA ALA A 98 -8.96 10.37 -3.67
C ALA A 98 -9.79 11.48 -3.01
N CYS A 99 -9.88 11.53 -1.67
CA CYS A 99 -10.66 12.55 -0.99
C CYS A 99 -9.90 13.89 -0.97
N PRO A 100 -10.36 14.93 -1.70
CA PRO A 100 -9.61 16.20 -1.81
C PRO A 100 -9.53 16.99 -0.51
N VAL A 101 -10.39 16.66 0.46
CA VAL A 101 -10.53 17.35 1.75
C VAL A 101 -10.17 16.44 2.94
N GLY A 102 -9.67 15.23 2.68
CA GLY A 102 -9.29 14.30 3.76
C GLY A 102 -10.43 13.86 4.67
N ALA A 103 -11.70 13.97 4.25
CA ALA A 103 -12.86 13.63 5.07
C ALA A 103 -13.06 12.13 5.30
N ILE A 104 -12.20 11.28 4.73
CA ILE A 104 -12.32 9.82 4.82
C ILE A 104 -11.06 9.27 5.47
N THR A 105 -11.24 8.60 6.61
CA THR A 105 -10.19 7.85 7.29
C THR A 105 -10.48 6.37 7.16
N MET A 106 -9.48 5.54 6.86
CA MET A 106 -9.68 4.10 6.85
C MET A 106 -9.63 3.56 8.28
N VAL A 107 -10.68 2.83 8.66
CA VAL A 107 -10.91 2.33 10.01
C VAL A 107 -11.14 0.81 9.97
N MET A 108 -10.91 0.09 11.06
CA MET A 108 -11.25 -1.34 11.12
C MET A 108 -12.71 -1.52 11.57
N ALA A 109 -13.34 -2.60 11.10
CA ALA A 109 -14.68 -3.00 11.54
C ALA A 109 -14.77 -3.30 13.05
N SER A 110 -16.00 -3.35 13.57
CA SER A 110 -16.37 -3.36 15.00
C SER A 110 -15.85 -4.57 15.85
N PRO A 111 -16.00 -4.52 17.20
CA PRO A 111 -15.15 -5.19 18.20
C PRO A 111 -14.93 -6.71 18.12
N SER A 112 -15.82 -7.46 17.49
CA SER A 112 -15.72 -8.93 17.47
C SER A 112 -14.50 -9.42 16.67
N MET A 113 -13.98 -8.60 15.76
CA MET A 113 -12.74 -8.89 15.00
C MET A 113 -11.50 -8.19 15.56
N SER A 114 -11.66 -7.16 16.40
CA SER A 114 -10.54 -6.44 17.02
C SER A 114 -10.08 -7.04 18.35
N ALA A 115 -10.91 -7.86 19.01
CA ALA A 115 -10.48 -8.69 20.13
C ALA A 115 -9.49 -9.79 19.71
N ASP A 116 -9.58 -10.26 18.46
CA ASP A 116 -8.74 -11.30 17.86
C ASP A 116 -7.55 -10.73 17.07
N MET A 117 -7.26 -9.43 17.21
CA MET A 117 -6.11 -8.77 16.61
C MET A 117 -4.98 -8.58 17.62
N PRO A 118 -3.71 -8.83 17.22
CA PRO A 118 -2.57 -8.49 18.05
C PRO A 118 -2.46 -6.98 18.21
N TYR A 119 -2.01 -6.54 19.39
CA TYR A 119 -1.59 -5.17 19.62
C TYR A 119 -0.35 -4.85 18.78
N LEU A 120 -0.40 -3.76 18.01
CA LEU A 120 0.71 -3.28 17.18
C LEU A 120 0.95 -1.78 17.37
N SER A 121 2.22 -1.36 17.36
CA SER A 121 2.63 0.05 17.23
C SER A 121 2.49 0.53 15.77
N PRO A 122 2.61 1.85 15.51
CA PRO A 122 2.67 2.39 14.13
C PRO A 122 3.79 1.77 13.28
N GLU A 123 4.88 1.33 13.91
CA GLU A 123 6.01 0.64 13.29
C GLU A 123 5.80 -0.88 13.17
N PHE A 124 4.57 -1.37 13.39
CA PHE A 124 4.19 -2.77 13.33
C PHE A 124 4.79 -3.65 14.44
N GLU A 125 5.31 -3.04 15.51
CA GLU A 125 5.90 -3.75 16.64
C GLU A 125 4.81 -4.26 17.59
N THR A 126 4.93 -5.51 18.02
CA THR A 126 3.98 -6.12 18.96
C THR A 126 4.18 -5.60 20.39
N SER A 127 3.40 -6.12 21.33
CA SER A 127 3.68 -5.92 22.77
C SER A 127 5.01 -6.50 23.23
N VAL A 128 5.67 -7.32 22.41
CA VAL A 128 7.00 -7.87 22.68
C VAL A 128 8.03 -7.04 21.91
N PRO A 129 8.98 -6.36 22.58
CA PRO A 129 9.96 -5.50 21.90
C PRO A 129 10.83 -6.28 20.91
N ASN A 130 11.05 -5.71 19.73
CA ASN A 130 11.72 -6.26 18.55
C ASN A 130 11.03 -7.48 17.90
N LEU A 131 9.77 -7.76 18.27
CA LEU A 131 8.92 -8.70 17.56
C LEU A 131 7.87 -7.92 16.78
N PHE A 132 7.85 -8.07 15.46
CA PHE A 132 6.99 -7.32 14.54
C PHE A 132 5.98 -8.24 13.86
N ILE A 133 4.81 -7.71 13.48
CA ILE A 133 3.80 -8.43 12.68
C ILE A 133 3.47 -7.61 11.45
N ILE A 134 3.63 -8.21 10.26
CA ILE A 134 3.34 -7.57 8.98
C ILE A 134 2.41 -8.42 8.11
N GLY A 135 1.82 -7.79 7.10
CA GLY A 135 0.89 -8.41 6.18
C GLY A 135 -0.50 -8.57 6.76
N GLU A 136 -1.18 -9.65 6.37
CA GLU A 136 -2.60 -9.85 6.66
C GLU A 136 -2.91 -9.94 8.17
N LEU A 137 -1.95 -10.40 8.98
CA LEU A 137 -2.08 -10.42 10.45
C LEU A 137 -2.20 -9.02 11.07
N GLY A 138 -1.66 -7.99 10.41
CA GLY A 138 -1.83 -6.58 10.78
C GLY A 138 -3.18 -5.99 10.37
N GLY A 139 -4.12 -6.81 9.87
CA GLY A 139 -5.48 -6.40 9.52
C GLY A 139 -5.65 -5.92 8.08
N LEU A 140 -4.59 -5.93 7.27
CA LEU A 140 -4.57 -5.42 5.90
C LEU A 140 -4.38 -6.56 4.88
N ALA A 141 -5.48 -7.15 4.42
CA ALA A 141 -5.49 -8.35 3.56
C ALA A 141 -5.22 -8.08 2.06
N LEU A 142 -4.35 -7.13 1.73
CA LEU A 142 -4.01 -6.79 0.34
C LEU A 142 -2.51 -6.96 0.08
N ILE A 143 -2.17 -7.48 -1.10
CA ILE A 143 -0.77 -7.67 -1.53
C ILE A 143 -0.01 -6.34 -1.50
N LYS A 144 -0.61 -5.23 -1.96
CA LYS A 144 -0.02 -3.87 -1.86
C LYS A 144 0.37 -3.53 -0.42
N ASN A 145 -0.53 -3.76 0.52
CA ASN A 145 -0.30 -3.43 1.93
C ASN A 145 0.76 -4.35 2.53
N ALA A 146 0.72 -5.65 2.21
CA ALA A 146 1.72 -6.62 2.62
C ALA A 146 3.13 -6.22 2.15
N VAL A 147 3.28 -5.79 0.89
CA VAL A 147 4.56 -5.31 0.35
C VAL A 147 5.01 -4.03 1.06
N ASN A 148 4.14 -3.02 1.16
CA ASN A 148 4.50 -1.76 1.83
C ASN A 148 4.93 -1.97 3.28
N GLN A 149 4.17 -2.76 4.05
CA GLN A 149 4.49 -3.08 5.44
C GLN A 149 5.80 -3.85 5.57
N GLY A 150 6.07 -4.80 4.67
CA GLY A 150 7.35 -5.52 4.64
C GLY A 150 8.54 -4.57 4.43
N ARG A 151 8.39 -3.56 3.56
CA ARG A 151 9.42 -2.55 3.34
C ARG A 151 9.61 -1.64 4.56
N GLU A 152 8.53 -1.05 5.05
CA GLU A 152 8.54 -0.05 6.15
C GLU A 152 9.02 -0.65 7.48
N CYS A 153 8.62 -1.89 7.78
CA CYS A 153 9.08 -2.62 8.96
C CYS A 153 10.60 -2.81 8.93
N LEU A 154 11.16 -3.23 7.79
CA LEU A 154 12.60 -3.47 7.68
C LEU A 154 13.42 -2.17 7.65
N ASP A 155 12.87 -1.08 7.12
CA ASP A 155 13.46 0.25 7.24
C ASP A 155 13.59 0.68 8.71
N THR A 156 12.54 0.40 9.50
CA THR A 156 12.55 0.67 10.94
C THR A 156 13.59 -0.20 11.66
N ILE A 157 13.61 -1.50 11.37
CA ILE A 157 14.59 -2.42 11.98
C ILE A 157 16.01 -1.98 11.62
N ALA A 158 16.31 -1.72 10.35
CA ALA A 158 17.62 -1.26 9.90
C ALA A 158 18.06 0.04 10.60
N SER A 159 17.14 1.01 10.74
CA SER A 159 17.42 2.30 11.41
C SER A 159 17.69 2.13 12.91
N ARG A 160 16.83 1.36 13.62
CA ARG A 160 17.02 1.03 15.04
C ARG A 160 18.31 0.28 15.26
N LEU A 161 18.61 -0.63 14.34
CA LEU A 161 19.85 -1.33 14.36
C LEU A 161 21.00 -0.32 14.22
N ALA A 162 21.09 0.46 13.14
CA ALA A 162 22.17 1.42 12.91
C ALA A 162 22.45 2.34 14.11
N ALA A 163 21.41 2.77 14.84
CA ALA A 163 21.53 3.61 16.04
C ALA A 163 22.26 2.96 17.23
N LEU A 164 22.31 1.62 17.33
CA LEU A 164 22.99 0.90 18.42
C LEU A 164 24.52 0.81 18.24
N GLY A 165 25.09 1.31 17.14
CA GLY A 165 26.53 1.36 16.88
C GLY A 165 27.16 0.04 16.39
N PRO A 166 28.50 0.00 16.18
CA PRO A 166 29.22 -1.09 15.50
C PRO A 166 29.42 -2.39 16.33
N LYS A 167 28.89 -2.50 17.55
CA LYS A 167 28.88 -3.76 18.30
C LYS A 167 27.81 -4.67 17.69
N ARG A 168 28.08 -5.46 16.64
CA ARG A 168 26.95 -6.13 15.98
C ARG A 168 27.02 -7.58 15.53
N SER A 169 28.14 -8.10 15.06
CA SER A 169 28.13 -9.52 14.66
C SER A 169 28.44 -10.40 15.87
N VAL A 170 27.43 -10.70 16.69
CA VAL A 170 27.54 -11.92 17.51
C VAL A 170 27.55 -13.09 16.53
N PRO A 171 28.58 -13.96 16.52
CA PRO A 171 28.58 -15.14 15.68
C PRO A 171 27.28 -15.93 15.86
N ASP A 172 26.73 -16.45 14.76
CA ASP A 172 25.52 -17.29 14.77
C ASP A 172 24.22 -16.62 15.24
N VAL A 173 24.19 -15.27 15.30
CA VAL A 173 22.96 -14.49 15.49
C VAL A 173 22.62 -13.74 14.19
N TYR A 174 21.35 -13.73 13.83
CA TYR A 174 20.80 -12.94 12.72
C TYR A 174 20.41 -11.53 13.21
N ASP A 175 20.52 -10.53 12.33
CA ASP A 175 19.96 -9.20 12.57
C ASP A 175 18.43 -9.26 12.60
N VAL A 176 17.86 -10.01 11.66
CA VAL A 176 16.42 -10.21 11.54
C VAL A 176 16.09 -11.62 11.05
N LEU A 177 15.09 -12.25 11.67
CA LEU A 177 14.54 -13.53 11.24
C LEU A 177 13.09 -13.29 10.81
N ILE A 178 12.75 -13.73 9.61
CA ILE A 178 11.44 -13.50 9.00
C ILE A 178 10.69 -14.83 8.98
N VAL A 179 9.47 -14.86 9.52
CA VAL A 179 8.64 -16.07 9.55
C VAL A 179 7.49 -15.94 8.55
N GLY A 180 7.54 -16.77 7.51
CA GLY A 180 6.61 -16.79 6.39
C GLY A 180 7.18 -16.14 5.13
N ALA A 181 7.07 -16.81 3.99
CA ALA A 181 7.52 -16.36 2.67
C ALA A 181 6.33 -16.02 1.76
N GLY A 182 5.27 -15.42 2.32
CA GLY A 182 4.22 -14.75 1.55
C GLY A 182 4.66 -13.38 1.00
N PRO A 183 3.77 -12.60 0.37
CA PRO A 183 4.11 -11.29 -0.20
C PRO A 183 4.83 -10.33 0.77
N ALA A 184 4.39 -10.30 2.02
CA ALA A 184 5.01 -9.48 3.06
C ALA A 184 6.42 -9.96 3.42
N GLY A 185 6.58 -11.27 3.64
CA GLY A 185 7.85 -11.88 4.02
C GLY A 185 8.90 -11.87 2.90
N ILE A 186 8.48 -12.12 1.65
CA ILE A 186 9.32 -11.94 0.46
C ILE A 186 9.84 -10.51 0.42
N THR A 187 8.95 -9.52 0.57
CA THR A 187 9.34 -8.10 0.52
C THR A 187 10.28 -7.73 1.66
N ALA A 188 9.99 -8.17 2.89
CA ALA A 188 10.85 -8.00 4.05
C ALA A 188 12.25 -8.57 3.80
N SER A 189 12.35 -9.77 3.21
CA SER A 189 13.63 -10.41 2.90
C SER A 189 14.42 -9.61 1.88
N LEU A 190 13.78 -9.18 0.78
CA LEU A 190 14.43 -8.36 -0.24
C LEU A 190 14.89 -7.01 0.32
N ARG A 191 14.11 -6.41 1.23
CA ARG A 191 14.49 -5.18 1.91
C ARG A 191 15.64 -5.39 2.91
N ALA A 192 15.71 -6.55 3.56
CA ALA A 192 16.85 -6.93 4.38
C ALA A 192 18.15 -7.05 3.56
N ILE A 193 18.08 -7.59 2.33
CA ILE A 193 19.20 -7.61 1.37
C ILE A 193 19.65 -6.19 1.02
N GLU A 194 18.72 -5.28 0.70
CA GLU A 194 19.06 -3.88 0.37
C GLU A 194 19.79 -3.16 1.51
N HIS A 195 19.40 -3.42 2.76
CA HIS A 195 20.07 -2.91 3.96
C HIS A 195 21.30 -3.71 4.39
N LYS A 196 21.66 -4.77 3.66
CA LYS A 196 22.78 -5.68 3.98
C LYS A 196 22.69 -6.29 5.37
N LEU A 197 21.47 -6.58 5.84
CA LEU A 197 21.23 -7.23 7.12
C LEU A 197 21.51 -8.73 7.00
N LYS A 198 22.09 -9.33 8.04
CA LYS A 198 22.20 -10.79 8.15
C LYS A 198 20.82 -11.36 8.51
N TYR A 199 20.17 -12.03 7.57
CA TYR A 199 18.80 -12.53 7.77
C TYR A 199 18.62 -13.99 7.34
N ILE A 200 17.52 -14.58 7.80
CA ILE A 200 16.97 -15.84 7.29
C ILE A 200 15.45 -15.78 7.29
N THR A 201 14.84 -16.34 6.24
CA THR A 201 13.39 -16.49 6.14
C THR A 201 13.01 -17.94 6.34
N ILE A 202 12.02 -18.21 7.19
CA ILE A 202 11.54 -19.57 7.50
C ILE A 202 10.10 -19.71 6.99
N GLU A 203 9.83 -20.67 6.12
CA GLU A 203 8.52 -20.97 5.54
C GLU A 203 8.15 -22.43 5.76
N ARG A 204 6.91 -22.67 6.20
CA ARG A 204 6.41 -24.01 6.51
C ARG A 204 6.06 -24.83 5.27
N ASP A 205 5.70 -24.16 4.18
CA ASP A 205 5.28 -24.74 2.91
C ASP A 205 6.27 -24.32 1.82
N GLU A 206 5.76 -23.77 0.72
CA GLU A 206 6.50 -23.20 -0.40
C GLU A 206 6.42 -21.67 -0.40
N VAL A 207 7.34 -21.03 -1.12
CA VAL A 207 7.37 -19.57 -1.30
C VAL A 207 6.11 -19.07 -2.03
N GLY A 208 5.62 -17.90 -1.64
CA GLY A 208 4.44 -17.24 -2.21
C GLY A 208 3.20 -17.25 -1.30
N GLY A 209 3.24 -18.03 -0.21
CA GLY A 209 2.21 -18.02 0.84
C GLY A 209 0.79 -18.27 0.32
N THR A 210 -0.18 -17.45 0.73
CA THR A 210 -1.59 -17.58 0.30
C THR A 210 -1.76 -17.50 -1.22
N VAL A 211 -0.92 -16.72 -1.92
CA VAL A 211 -1.00 -16.58 -3.38
C VAL A 211 -0.62 -17.88 -4.08
N ALA A 212 0.41 -18.58 -3.61
CA ALA A 212 0.80 -19.90 -4.14
C ALA A 212 -0.33 -20.94 -4.00
N LYS A 213 -1.25 -20.74 -3.05
CA LYS A 213 -2.38 -21.64 -2.77
C LYS A 213 -3.65 -21.31 -3.56
N TYR A 214 -3.66 -20.24 -4.34
CA TYR A 214 -4.80 -19.91 -5.19
C TYR A 214 -5.01 -20.97 -6.30
N PRO A 215 -6.25 -21.17 -6.79
CA PRO A 215 -6.50 -21.98 -7.98
C PRO A 215 -5.72 -21.48 -9.20
N ARG A 216 -5.43 -22.38 -10.15
CA ARG A 216 -4.78 -21.99 -11.41
C ARG A 216 -5.55 -20.89 -12.13
N GLN A 217 -4.81 -19.99 -12.78
CA GLN A 217 -5.32 -18.84 -13.54
C GLN A 217 -6.15 -17.86 -12.72
N LYS A 218 -6.16 -17.96 -11.39
CA LYS A 218 -6.85 -16.98 -10.54
C LYS A 218 -6.31 -15.58 -10.84
N LEU A 219 -7.20 -14.69 -11.24
CA LEU A 219 -6.87 -13.29 -11.44
C LEU A 219 -6.64 -12.63 -10.08
N VAL A 220 -5.41 -12.16 -9.90
CA VAL A 220 -4.97 -11.36 -8.78
C VAL A 220 -4.98 -9.90 -9.25
N MET A 221 -5.78 -9.08 -8.59
CA MET A 221 -5.79 -7.64 -8.85
C MET A 221 -4.56 -7.02 -8.16
N THR A 222 -3.65 -6.45 -8.92
CA THR A 222 -2.49 -5.73 -8.38
C THR A 222 -2.66 -4.26 -8.69
N SER A 223 -2.75 -3.41 -7.68
CA SER A 223 -2.50 -1.98 -7.88
C SER A 223 -1.02 -1.76 -8.20
N PRO A 224 -0.62 -0.59 -8.72
CA PRO A 224 0.80 -0.29 -8.84
C PRO A 224 1.49 -0.35 -7.47
N VAL A 225 2.55 -1.14 -7.37
CA VAL A 225 3.31 -1.37 -6.13
C VAL A 225 4.79 -1.28 -6.44
N GLU A 226 5.58 -0.77 -5.51
CA GLU A 226 7.03 -0.74 -5.64
C GLU A 226 7.64 -1.93 -4.88
N PHE A 227 8.30 -2.81 -5.61
CA PHE A 227 9.00 -3.96 -5.02
C PHE A 227 10.47 -3.61 -4.81
N PRO A 228 11.04 -3.89 -3.62
CA PRO A 228 12.48 -3.85 -3.40
C PRO A 228 13.24 -4.67 -4.45
N LEU A 229 14.41 -4.20 -4.87
CA LEU A 229 15.26 -4.81 -5.91
C LEU A 229 14.66 -4.92 -7.32
N TYR A 230 13.44 -4.42 -7.56
CA TYR A 230 12.79 -4.43 -8.89
C TYR A 230 12.25 -3.07 -9.33
N GLY A 231 11.71 -2.26 -8.41
CA GLY A 231 11.05 -0.99 -8.71
C GLY A 231 9.54 -1.11 -8.93
N LYS A 232 8.95 -0.19 -9.70
CA LYS A 232 7.49 -0.05 -9.82
C LYS A 232 6.85 -1.12 -10.72
N PHE A 233 6.08 -2.02 -10.12
CA PHE A 233 5.22 -2.98 -10.80
C PHE A 233 3.89 -2.32 -11.18
N LYS A 234 3.56 -2.27 -12.48
CA LYS A 234 2.43 -1.47 -13.03
C LYS A 234 1.24 -2.29 -13.56
N LYS A 235 1.29 -3.62 -13.53
CA LYS A 235 0.18 -4.44 -14.07
C LYS A 235 -1.03 -4.35 -13.14
N LEU A 236 -2.21 -4.05 -13.71
CA LEU A 236 -3.46 -3.90 -12.95
C LEU A 236 -4.20 -5.22 -12.70
N GLN A 237 -3.94 -6.21 -13.56
CA GLN A 237 -4.47 -7.57 -13.46
C GLN A 237 -3.35 -8.54 -13.81
N LEU A 238 -3.18 -9.56 -12.98
CA LEU A 238 -2.18 -10.59 -13.17
C LEU A 238 -2.78 -11.95 -12.84
N SER A 239 -2.41 -13.00 -13.57
CA SER A 239 -2.72 -14.35 -13.07
C SER A 239 -1.79 -14.70 -11.91
N LYS A 240 -2.23 -15.63 -11.06
CA LYS A 240 -1.41 -16.26 -10.02
C LYS A 240 -0.02 -16.66 -10.55
N GLU A 241 0.02 -17.38 -11.67
CA GLU A 241 1.25 -17.96 -12.24
C GLU A 241 2.23 -16.86 -12.65
N ASN A 242 1.71 -15.79 -13.26
CA ASN A 242 2.52 -14.63 -13.62
C ASN A 242 3.06 -13.90 -12.38
N LEU A 243 2.34 -13.94 -11.25
CA LEU A 243 2.81 -13.33 -9.99
C LEU A 243 3.93 -14.16 -9.36
N LEU A 244 3.75 -15.48 -9.34
CA LEU A 244 4.76 -16.42 -8.85
C LEU A 244 6.02 -16.36 -9.72
N ALA A 245 5.88 -16.43 -11.05
CA ALA A 245 7.01 -16.30 -11.97
C ALA A 245 7.74 -14.96 -11.83
N PHE A 246 7.00 -13.88 -11.54
CA PHE A 246 7.59 -12.58 -11.23
C PHE A 246 8.41 -12.61 -9.93
N TRP A 247 7.90 -13.23 -8.87
CA TRP A 247 8.67 -13.42 -7.64
C TRP A 247 9.87 -14.33 -7.89
N ASP A 248 9.71 -15.48 -8.53
CA ASP A 248 10.81 -16.41 -8.85
C ASP A 248 11.93 -15.70 -9.61
N MET A 249 11.59 -14.85 -10.59
CA MET A 249 12.58 -14.04 -11.31
C MET A 249 13.37 -13.11 -10.38
N ILE A 250 12.72 -12.49 -9.39
CA ILE A 250 13.38 -11.61 -8.42
C ILE A 250 14.23 -12.43 -7.44
N LEU A 251 13.66 -13.50 -6.90
CA LEU A 251 14.30 -14.36 -5.91
C LEU A 251 15.54 -15.05 -6.47
N ASN A 252 15.53 -15.45 -7.75
CA ASN A 252 16.69 -16.05 -8.42
C ASN A 252 17.82 -15.04 -8.74
N ARG A 253 17.54 -13.73 -8.70
CA ARG A 253 18.54 -12.67 -8.92
C ARG A 253 19.14 -12.14 -7.62
N ALA A 254 18.44 -12.34 -6.51
CA ALA A 254 18.86 -11.92 -5.18
C ALA A 254 19.46 -13.14 -4.44
N ASP A 255 20.36 -12.91 -3.49
CA ASP A 255 20.83 -13.96 -2.58
C ASP A 255 19.75 -14.23 -1.52
N PHE A 256 18.63 -14.79 -1.98
CA PHE A 256 17.43 -14.95 -1.16
C PHE A 256 17.57 -16.16 -0.24
N ASN A 257 17.94 -15.90 1.01
CA ASN A 257 18.08 -16.94 2.03
C ASN A 257 16.72 -17.34 2.63
N VAL A 258 16.24 -18.54 2.28
CA VAL A 258 14.99 -19.12 2.78
C VAL A 258 15.15 -20.60 3.14
N SER A 259 14.54 -21.01 4.26
CA SER A 259 14.33 -22.41 4.63
C SER A 259 12.85 -22.75 4.44
N THR A 260 12.54 -23.62 3.49
CA THR A 260 11.17 -24.08 3.19
C THR A 260 10.86 -25.43 3.84
N GLY A 261 9.58 -25.79 3.97
CA GLY A 261 9.18 -27.01 4.67
C GLY A 261 9.45 -26.98 6.18
N GLU A 262 9.72 -25.80 6.75
CA GLU A 262 10.12 -25.63 8.14
C GLU A 262 9.11 -24.76 8.90
N LYS A 263 8.41 -25.35 9.87
CA LYS A 263 7.41 -24.64 10.69
C LYS A 263 8.07 -24.12 11.97
N VAL A 264 7.91 -22.82 12.24
CA VAL A 264 8.24 -22.24 13.55
C VAL A 264 7.18 -22.69 14.57
N GLU A 265 7.65 -23.27 15.68
CA GLU A 265 6.80 -23.83 16.75
C GLU A 265 6.78 -22.95 18.00
N ASP A 266 7.88 -22.21 18.24
CA ASP A 266 8.01 -21.34 19.40
C ASP A 266 8.99 -20.20 19.17
N ILE A 267 8.79 -19.09 19.87
CA ILE A 267 9.69 -17.94 19.88
C ILE A 267 9.81 -17.47 21.32
N LYS A 268 11.03 -17.50 21.86
CA LYS A 268 11.32 -17.06 23.22
C LYS A 268 12.39 -15.99 23.22
N LYS A 269 12.21 -14.94 24.00
CA LYS A 269 13.25 -13.94 24.21
C LYS A 269 14.18 -14.43 25.31
N GLY A 270 15.47 -14.56 25.00
CA GLY A 270 16.52 -14.91 25.95
C GLY A 270 16.81 -13.75 26.91
N GLU A 271 17.50 -14.07 28.02
CA GLU A 271 17.93 -13.08 29.02
C GLU A 271 18.89 -12.03 28.44
N ASP A 272 19.63 -12.40 27.40
CA ASP A 272 20.53 -11.52 26.65
C ASP A 272 19.80 -10.60 25.65
N GLY A 273 18.47 -10.64 25.62
CA GLY A 273 17.63 -9.82 24.77
C GLY A 273 17.53 -10.30 23.32
N VAL A 274 18.14 -11.44 22.97
CA VAL A 274 18.08 -12.07 21.63
C VAL A 274 16.95 -13.10 21.60
N PHE A 275 16.26 -13.22 20.48
CA PHE A 275 15.23 -14.24 20.29
C PHE A 275 15.85 -15.60 19.96
N ASN A 276 15.31 -16.65 20.59
CA ASN A 276 15.48 -18.04 20.21
C ASN A 276 14.21 -18.50 19.50
N VAL A 277 14.33 -18.79 18.20
CA VAL A 277 13.23 -19.26 17.35
C VAL A 277 13.41 -20.76 17.15
N ILE A 278 12.40 -21.54 17.53
CA ILE A 278 12.45 -23.00 17.57
C ILE A 278 11.57 -23.56 16.46
N THR A 279 12.12 -24.51 15.71
CA THR A 279 11.41 -25.32 14.72
C THR A 279 11.52 -26.79 15.12
N ALA A 280 10.85 -27.68 14.40
CA ALA A 280 10.93 -29.12 14.68
C ALA A 280 12.38 -29.67 14.61
N ASN A 281 13.22 -29.09 13.74
CA ASN A 281 14.55 -29.63 13.42
C ASN A 281 15.71 -28.70 13.80
N ASN A 282 15.47 -27.40 13.97
CA ASN A 282 16.52 -26.39 14.16
C ASN A 282 16.17 -25.37 15.25
N GLN A 283 17.19 -24.63 15.67
CA GLN A 283 17.04 -23.47 16.54
C GLN A 283 17.85 -22.31 15.96
N TYR A 284 17.22 -21.15 15.85
CA TYR A 284 17.81 -19.93 15.30
C TYR A 284 17.85 -18.83 16.35
N ARG A 285 18.86 -17.95 16.25
CA ARG A 285 19.01 -16.79 17.13
C ARG A 285 18.91 -15.49 16.35
N SER A 286 18.12 -14.52 16.81
CA SER A 286 17.93 -13.25 16.08
C SER A 286 17.68 -12.05 16.97
N HIS A 287 18.20 -10.87 16.60
CA HIS A 287 17.94 -9.61 17.31
C HIS A 287 16.51 -9.10 17.14
N ALA A 288 15.94 -9.28 15.94
CA ALA A 288 14.55 -8.97 15.63
C ALA A 288 13.86 -10.16 14.97
N VAL A 289 12.55 -10.29 15.19
CA VAL A 289 11.73 -11.30 14.51
C VAL A 289 10.54 -10.62 13.84
N VAL A 290 10.31 -10.95 12.57
CA VAL A 290 9.21 -10.40 11.78
C VAL A 290 8.25 -11.53 11.41
N LEU A 291 7.02 -11.46 11.90
CA LEU A 291 5.97 -12.44 11.63
C LEU A 291 5.15 -12.01 10.41
N ALA A 292 5.31 -12.75 9.31
CA ALA A 292 4.63 -12.57 8.03
C ALA A 292 3.74 -13.78 7.67
N LEU A 293 3.09 -14.37 8.68
CA LEU A 293 2.39 -15.67 8.60
C LEU A 293 1.07 -15.67 7.81
N GLY A 294 0.49 -14.49 7.56
CA GLY A 294 -0.85 -14.33 6.99
C GLY A 294 -1.98 -14.75 7.96
N ARG A 295 -3.26 -14.59 7.55
CA ARG A 295 -4.42 -15.01 8.37
C ARG A 295 -5.07 -16.32 7.95
N ALA A 296 -4.74 -16.81 6.76
CA ALA A 296 -5.29 -18.07 6.25
C ALA A 296 -5.02 -19.25 7.19
N GLY A 297 -3.93 -19.19 7.97
CA GLY A 297 -3.68 -20.10 9.09
C GLY A 297 -3.80 -21.58 8.71
N GLU A 298 -4.46 -22.35 9.56
CA GLU A 298 -4.90 -23.72 9.26
C GLU A 298 -6.36 -23.71 8.78
N PRO A 299 -6.74 -24.52 7.77
CA PRO A 299 -8.12 -24.64 7.37
C PRO A 299 -9.00 -25.05 8.55
N ARG A 300 -10.17 -24.42 8.69
CA ARG A 300 -11.13 -24.77 9.72
C ARG A 300 -11.71 -26.16 9.43
N LYS A 301 -11.33 -27.14 10.24
CA LYS A 301 -11.96 -28.46 10.29
C LYS A 301 -13.42 -28.33 10.78
N LEU A 302 -14.29 -29.19 10.26
CA LEU A 302 -15.70 -29.30 10.64
C LEU A 302 -15.88 -30.12 11.92
N GLY A 303 -14.92 -30.99 12.25
CA GLY A 303 -14.97 -31.88 13.41
C GLY A 303 -15.95 -33.04 13.24
N VAL A 304 -16.22 -33.43 12.00
CA VAL A 304 -17.20 -34.48 11.66
C VAL A 304 -16.49 -35.81 11.43
N LYS A 305 -17.21 -36.92 11.67
CA LYS A 305 -16.64 -38.25 11.48
C LYS A 305 -16.32 -38.48 10.00
N GLY A 306 -15.16 -39.08 9.73
CA GLY A 306 -14.67 -39.36 8.37
C GLY A 306 -14.01 -38.18 7.65
N GLU A 307 -13.81 -37.04 8.34
CA GLU A 307 -13.13 -35.87 7.77
C GLU A 307 -11.64 -36.12 7.43
N GLU A 308 -11.03 -37.16 7.99
CA GLU A 308 -9.64 -37.57 7.71
C GLU A 308 -9.53 -38.46 6.44
N LEU A 309 -10.64 -38.79 5.77
CA LEU A 309 -10.62 -39.59 4.55
C LEU A 309 -9.87 -38.86 3.41
N PRO A 310 -9.10 -39.57 2.55
CA PRO A 310 -8.34 -38.95 1.46
C PRO A 310 -9.17 -38.14 0.46
N LYS A 311 -10.46 -38.44 0.34
CA LYS A 311 -11.42 -37.72 -0.52
C LYS A 311 -11.80 -36.33 0.01
N VAL A 312 -11.52 -36.04 1.28
CA VAL A 312 -11.86 -34.77 1.93
C VAL A 312 -10.66 -33.83 1.87
N MET A 313 -10.83 -32.72 1.17
CA MET A 313 -9.76 -31.78 0.86
C MET A 313 -10.14 -30.36 1.30
N TYR A 314 -9.14 -29.56 1.64
CA TYR A 314 -9.33 -28.16 2.07
C TYR A 314 -8.78 -27.15 1.08
N ARG A 315 -8.25 -27.63 -0.06
CA ARG A 315 -7.60 -26.83 -1.09
C ARG A 315 -7.95 -27.41 -2.45
N LEU A 316 -8.38 -26.56 -3.37
CA LEU A 316 -8.58 -26.90 -4.78
C LEU A 316 -7.51 -26.20 -5.60
N LEU A 317 -6.55 -26.96 -6.12
CA LEU A 317 -5.47 -26.45 -6.97
C LEU A 317 -5.91 -26.38 -8.44
N GLU A 318 -6.45 -27.50 -8.94
CA GLU A 318 -6.69 -27.77 -10.36
C GLU A 318 -8.07 -28.41 -10.52
N ALA A 319 -9.07 -27.62 -10.93
CA ALA A 319 -10.43 -28.11 -11.09
C ALA A 319 -10.56 -29.07 -12.28
N ASP A 320 -9.79 -28.82 -13.34
CA ASP A 320 -9.74 -29.53 -14.62
C ASP A 320 -9.33 -31.00 -14.52
N HIS A 321 -8.67 -31.40 -13.44
CA HIS A 321 -8.34 -32.81 -13.19
C HIS A 321 -9.55 -33.65 -12.77
N TYR A 322 -10.64 -33.01 -12.35
CA TYR A 322 -11.83 -33.70 -11.90
C TYR A 322 -12.86 -33.70 -13.02
N VAL A 323 -13.03 -34.85 -13.66
CA VAL A 323 -14.02 -35.09 -14.73
C VAL A 323 -14.86 -36.32 -14.41
N ASN A 324 -16.14 -36.27 -14.77
CA ASN A 324 -17.13 -37.33 -14.47
C ASN A 324 -17.20 -37.69 -12.97
N LYS A 325 -17.06 -36.71 -12.08
CA LYS A 325 -17.08 -36.91 -10.62
C LYS A 325 -18.31 -36.32 -9.95
N LYS A 326 -18.74 -36.97 -8.87
CA LYS A 326 -19.73 -36.45 -7.91
C LYS A 326 -19.00 -35.72 -6.81
N ILE A 327 -19.21 -34.41 -6.68
CA ILE A 327 -18.40 -33.57 -5.80
C ILE A 327 -19.28 -32.78 -4.85
N LEU A 328 -18.94 -32.82 -3.56
CA LEU A 328 -19.50 -31.92 -2.56
C LEU A 328 -18.54 -30.76 -2.31
N VAL A 329 -19.03 -29.54 -2.33
CA VAL A 329 -18.31 -28.35 -1.86
C VAL A 329 -19.05 -27.79 -0.65
N VAL A 330 -18.34 -27.51 0.44
CA VAL A 330 -18.90 -27.04 1.71
C VAL A 330 -18.43 -25.61 1.98
N GLY A 331 -19.35 -24.66 2.07
CA GLY A 331 -19.04 -23.27 2.41
C GLY A 331 -19.92 -22.25 1.69
N GLY A 332 -19.93 -21.01 2.17
CA GLY A 332 -20.74 -19.92 1.58
C GLY A 332 -20.00 -18.61 1.36
N GLY A 333 -18.67 -18.66 1.33
CA GLY A 333 -17.83 -17.52 0.91
C GLY A 333 -17.46 -17.59 -0.57
N ASP A 334 -16.85 -16.53 -1.10
CA ASP A 334 -16.42 -16.47 -2.51
C ASP A 334 -15.54 -17.66 -2.91
N SER A 335 -14.64 -18.11 -2.04
CA SER A 335 -13.77 -19.26 -2.34
C SER A 335 -14.56 -20.56 -2.57
N ALA A 336 -15.61 -20.79 -1.79
CA ALA A 336 -16.47 -21.96 -1.95
C ALA A 336 -17.26 -21.89 -3.26
N VAL A 337 -17.85 -20.72 -3.55
CA VAL A 337 -18.65 -20.49 -4.76
C VAL A 337 -17.80 -20.56 -6.02
N GLU A 338 -16.62 -19.92 -6.02
CA GLU A 338 -15.67 -19.99 -7.14
C GLU A 338 -15.21 -21.42 -7.40
N ALA A 339 -14.88 -22.19 -6.35
CA ALA A 339 -14.48 -23.59 -6.48
C ALA A 339 -15.63 -24.47 -7.01
N ALA A 340 -16.83 -24.31 -6.47
CA ALA A 340 -18.01 -25.06 -6.91
C ALA A 340 -18.33 -24.79 -8.38
N MET A 341 -18.31 -23.52 -8.80
CA MET A 341 -18.48 -23.17 -10.22
C MET A 341 -17.35 -23.71 -11.08
N GLY A 342 -16.09 -23.59 -10.64
CA GLY A 342 -14.92 -24.10 -11.38
C GLY A 342 -15.00 -25.61 -11.64
N LEU A 343 -15.42 -26.38 -10.63
CA LEU A 343 -15.64 -27.82 -10.74
C LEU A 343 -16.88 -28.17 -11.58
N ALA A 344 -17.94 -27.38 -11.50
CA ALA A 344 -19.18 -27.58 -12.27
C ALA A 344 -19.02 -27.29 -13.76
N HIS A 345 -18.01 -26.52 -14.16
CA HIS A 345 -17.69 -26.29 -15.57
C HIS A 345 -16.91 -27.44 -16.22
N GLN A 346 -16.41 -28.38 -15.43
CA GLN A 346 -15.69 -29.53 -15.96
C GLN A 346 -16.65 -30.61 -16.48
N ILE A 347 -16.15 -31.37 -17.44
CA ILE A 347 -16.95 -32.34 -18.21
C ILE A 347 -17.49 -33.43 -17.28
N GLY A 348 -18.81 -33.62 -17.28
CA GLY A 348 -19.50 -34.71 -16.60
C GLY A 348 -19.58 -34.61 -15.08
N ASN A 349 -19.11 -33.53 -14.47
CA ASN A 349 -19.16 -33.37 -13.02
C ASN A 349 -20.59 -33.08 -12.52
N GLN A 350 -20.93 -33.69 -11.38
CA GLN A 350 -22.13 -33.41 -10.61
C GLN A 350 -21.72 -32.74 -9.30
N VAL A 351 -21.84 -31.41 -9.24
CA VAL A 351 -21.39 -30.63 -8.09
C VAL A 351 -22.57 -30.22 -7.23
N THR A 352 -22.45 -30.44 -5.93
CA THR A 352 -23.37 -29.94 -4.90
C THR A 352 -22.64 -28.97 -3.98
N LEU A 353 -23.15 -27.75 -3.83
CA LEU A 353 -22.68 -26.75 -2.88
C LEU A 353 -23.56 -26.80 -1.63
N SER A 354 -22.99 -27.20 -0.50
CA SER A 354 -23.65 -27.21 0.81
C SER A 354 -23.28 -25.96 1.60
N TYR A 355 -24.30 -25.25 2.09
CA TYR A 355 -24.13 -24.08 2.93
C TYR A 355 -25.12 -24.07 4.09
N ARG A 356 -24.58 -23.85 5.30
CA ARG A 356 -25.32 -23.94 6.56
C ARG A 356 -26.37 -22.85 6.78
N SER A 357 -26.26 -21.72 6.08
CA SER A 357 -27.19 -20.60 6.26
C SER A 357 -28.25 -20.58 5.16
N GLU A 358 -29.31 -19.82 5.40
CA GLU A 358 -30.44 -19.71 4.49
C GLU A 358 -30.11 -18.89 3.23
N HIS A 359 -29.22 -17.90 3.34
CA HIS A 359 -28.85 -17.01 2.25
C HIS A 359 -27.35 -16.69 2.26
N PHE A 360 -26.76 -16.49 1.07
CA PHE A 360 -25.38 -16.05 0.94
C PHE A 360 -25.25 -14.58 1.36
N SER A 361 -24.57 -14.32 2.47
CA SER A 361 -24.34 -12.94 2.98
C SER A 361 -22.93 -12.41 2.70
N ARG A 362 -22.06 -13.22 2.09
CA ARG A 362 -20.60 -12.94 2.03
C ARG A 362 -20.02 -12.95 0.63
N ILE A 363 -20.78 -13.31 -0.39
CA ILE A 363 -20.26 -13.45 -1.75
C ILE A 363 -20.36 -12.12 -2.50
N LYS A 364 -19.39 -11.87 -3.37
CA LYS A 364 -19.42 -10.70 -4.26
C LYS A 364 -20.57 -10.81 -5.26
N GLU A 365 -21.10 -9.66 -5.67
CA GLU A 365 -22.18 -9.54 -6.66
C GLU A 365 -21.89 -10.33 -7.95
N ARG A 366 -20.64 -10.22 -8.44
CA ARG A 366 -20.23 -10.96 -9.63
C ARG A 366 -20.39 -12.47 -9.44
N ASN A 367 -20.09 -12.98 -8.24
CA ASN A 367 -20.18 -14.39 -7.92
C ASN A 367 -21.63 -14.81 -7.64
N SER A 368 -22.48 -13.95 -7.05
CA SER A 368 -23.91 -14.25 -6.90
C SER A 368 -24.61 -14.41 -8.25
N VAL A 369 -24.40 -13.47 -9.18
CA VAL A 369 -25.00 -13.53 -10.53
C VAL A 369 -24.57 -14.80 -11.27
N ARG A 370 -23.27 -15.13 -11.24
CA ARG A 370 -22.73 -16.34 -11.90
C ARG A 370 -23.24 -17.63 -11.24
N LEU A 371 -23.40 -17.63 -9.91
CA LEU A 371 -23.92 -18.76 -9.17
C LEU A 371 -25.38 -19.02 -9.55
N GLU A 372 -26.22 -17.98 -9.58
CA GLU A 372 -27.61 -18.08 -10.01
C GLU A 372 -27.74 -18.64 -11.43
N GLU A 373 -26.87 -18.20 -12.35
CA GLU A 373 -26.83 -18.74 -13.71
C GLU A 373 -26.45 -20.23 -13.73
N CYS A 374 -25.46 -20.65 -12.95
CA CYS A 374 -25.05 -22.07 -12.86
C CYS A 374 -26.15 -22.95 -12.27
N VAL A 375 -26.90 -22.44 -11.29
CA VAL A 375 -28.06 -23.13 -10.70
C VAL A 375 -29.19 -23.22 -11.72
N ARG A 376 -29.54 -22.12 -12.39
CA ARG A 376 -30.60 -22.06 -13.40
C ARG A 376 -30.34 -22.98 -14.58
N THR A 377 -29.08 -23.12 -15.00
CA THR A 377 -28.66 -24.02 -16.08
C THR A 377 -28.50 -25.48 -15.63
N GLY A 378 -28.72 -25.78 -14.35
CA GLY A 378 -28.62 -27.14 -13.80
C GLY A 378 -27.18 -27.66 -13.65
N LYS A 379 -26.16 -26.83 -13.90
CA LYS A 379 -24.75 -27.22 -13.77
C LYS A 379 -24.31 -27.42 -12.32
N LEU A 380 -24.92 -26.70 -11.38
CA LEU A 380 -24.58 -26.72 -9.97
C LEU A 380 -25.84 -26.84 -9.11
N LYS A 381 -25.85 -27.81 -8.20
CA LYS A 381 -26.90 -27.93 -7.17
C LYS A 381 -26.47 -27.17 -5.93
N VAL A 382 -27.35 -26.35 -5.35
CA VAL A 382 -27.08 -25.64 -4.09
C VAL A 382 -28.05 -26.13 -3.01
N LEU A 383 -27.52 -26.52 -1.86
CA LEU A 383 -28.25 -26.94 -0.68
C LEU A 383 -28.05 -25.90 0.44
N MET A 384 -29.06 -25.08 0.66
CA MET A 384 -29.10 -24.13 1.79
C MET A 384 -29.55 -24.82 3.07
N ASN A 385 -29.24 -24.22 4.21
CA ASN A 385 -29.50 -24.80 5.53
C ASN A 385 -29.00 -26.25 5.62
N SER A 386 -27.82 -26.51 5.06
CA SER A 386 -27.22 -27.84 5.05
C SER A 386 -25.82 -27.87 5.66
N SER A 387 -25.51 -28.94 6.39
CA SER A 387 -24.19 -29.18 6.98
C SER A 387 -23.82 -30.66 6.92
N PRO A 388 -22.56 -31.02 6.65
CA PRO A 388 -22.10 -32.39 6.78
C PRO A 388 -22.19 -32.90 8.22
N VAL A 389 -22.58 -34.17 8.37
CA VAL A 389 -22.66 -34.88 9.66
C VAL A 389 -21.60 -35.98 9.73
N GLU A 390 -21.43 -36.73 8.64
CA GLU A 390 -20.46 -37.82 8.52
C GLU A 390 -20.04 -37.99 7.05
N PHE A 391 -18.74 -38.19 6.83
CA PHE A 391 -18.19 -38.61 5.55
C PHE A 391 -17.90 -40.11 5.59
N LYS A 392 -18.33 -40.83 4.54
CA LYS A 392 -17.99 -42.23 4.28
C LYS A 392 -17.27 -42.32 2.92
N GLU A 393 -16.76 -43.51 2.60
CA GLU A 393 -15.93 -43.72 1.40
C GLU A 393 -16.64 -43.31 0.09
N GLU A 394 -17.92 -43.65 -0.06
CA GLU A 394 -18.67 -43.37 -1.31
C GLU A 394 -19.84 -42.41 -1.13
N ILE A 395 -20.20 -42.08 0.12
CA ILE A 395 -21.34 -41.23 0.44
C ILE A 395 -20.99 -40.19 1.51
N VAL A 396 -21.75 -39.11 1.52
CA VAL A 396 -21.76 -38.11 2.59
C VAL A 396 -23.17 -38.03 3.18
N ILE A 397 -23.24 -37.98 4.50
CA ILE A 397 -24.49 -37.72 5.23
C ILE A 397 -24.53 -36.23 5.51
N LEU A 398 -25.51 -35.55 4.92
CA LEU A 398 -25.83 -34.15 5.22
C LEU A 398 -27.05 -34.07 6.14
N ASP A 399 -27.03 -33.14 7.07
CA ASP A 399 -28.25 -32.58 7.64
C ASP A 399 -28.71 -31.46 6.71
N VAL A 400 -29.93 -31.56 6.19
CA VAL A 400 -30.57 -30.55 5.35
C VAL A 400 -31.88 -30.16 6.04
N LYS A 401 -31.92 -28.96 6.64
CA LYS A 401 -33.10 -28.44 7.37
C LYS A 401 -33.60 -29.37 8.49
N GLY A 402 -32.71 -30.10 9.15
CA GLY A 402 -33.03 -31.05 10.22
C GLY A 402 -33.26 -32.48 9.75
N GLU A 403 -33.28 -32.73 8.43
CA GLU A 403 -33.43 -34.07 7.86
C GLU A 403 -32.09 -34.62 7.37
N ARG A 404 -31.79 -35.87 7.72
CA ARG A 404 -30.59 -36.55 7.23
C ARG A 404 -30.79 -37.03 5.80
N GLN A 405 -29.89 -36.62 4.91
CA GLN A 405 -29.87 -37.03 3.51
C GLN A 405 -28.51 -37.65 3.17
N GLU A 406 -28.55 -38.81 2.52
CA GLU A 406 -27.35 -39.44 1.98
C GLU A 406 -27.14 -38.98 0.53
N LEU A 407 -25.93 -38.54 0.22
CA LEU A 407 -25.54 -38.13 -1.12
C LEU A 407 -24.31 -38.92 -1.56
N PRO A 408 -24.35 -39.62 -2.70
CA PRO A 408 -23.16 -40.22 -3.29
C PRO A 408 -22.16 -39.14 -3.69
N ASN A 409 -20.90 -39.30 -3.30
CA ASN A 409 -19.85 -38.35 -3.65
C ASN A 409 -18.49 -39.04 -3.74
N ASP A 410 -17.69 -38.65 -4.73
CA ASP A 410 -16.32 -39.11 -4.91
C ASP A 410 -15.34 -38.23 -4.12
N PHE A 411 -15.59 -36.92 -4.08
CA PHE A 411 -14.72 -35.94 -3.42
C PHE A 411 -15.50 -34.91 -2.60
N VAL A 412 -14.84 -34.33 -1.60
CA VAL A 412 -15.36 -33.23 -0.78
C VAL A 412 -14.32 -32.11 -0.71
N TRP A 413 -14.72 -30.87 -0.99
CA TRP A 413 -13.93 -29.68 -0.67
C TRP A 413 -14.56 -28.87 0.45
N ILE A 414 -13.79 -28.61 1.50
CA ILE A 414 -14.23 -27.81 2.65
C ILE A 414 -13.61 -26.42 2.57
N PHE A 415 -14.46 -25.41 2.41
CA PHE A 415 -14.12 -23.98 2.42
C PHE A 415 -14.85 -23.28 3.57
N ALA A 416 -14.60 -23.73 4.80
CA ALA A 416 -15.19 -23.20 6.03
C ALA A 416 -14.43 -21.99 6.62
N GLY A 417 -13.40 -21.49 5.92
CA GLY A 417 -12.49 -20.43 6.37
C GLY A 417 -11.23 -20.96 7.06
N GLY A 418 -10.35 -20.07 7.50
CA GLY A 418 -9.14 -20.39 8.24
C GLY A 418 -9.27 -20.10 9.75
N ILE A 419 -8.42 -20.72 10.55
CA ILE A 419 -8.20 -20.39 11.96
C ILE A 419 -6.94 -19.53 12.04
N PRO A 420 -7.03 -18.24 12.42
CA PRO A 420 -5.86 -17.40 12.62
C PRO A 420 -4.90 -17.98 13.66
N PRO A 421 -3.59 -17.74 13.56
CA PRO A 421 -2.58 -18.28 14.49
C PRO A 421 -2.59 -17.56 15.87
N ASN A 422 -3.77 -17.26 16.42
CA ASN A 422 -3.91 -16.47 17.65
C ASN A 422 -3.32 -17.19 18.87
N ASP A 423 -3.48 -18.51 18.95
CA ASP A 423 -2.93 -19.29 20.07
C ASP A 423 -1.40 -19.30 20.07
N PHE A 424 -0.79 -19.38 18.87
CA PHE A 424 0.66 -19.23 18.70
C PHE A 424 1.12 -17.83 19.13
N LEU A 425 0.43 -16.78 18.68
CA LEU A 425 0.77 -15.40 19.04
C LEU A 425 0.64 -15.15 20.57
N LYS A 426 -0.41 -15.66 21.19
CA LYS A 426 -0.59 -15.58 22.66
C LYS A 426 0.52 -16.34 23.39
N LYS A 427 0.89 -17.53 22.92
CA LYS A 427 1.96 -18.36 23.49
C LYS A 427 3.30 -17.61 23.53
N ILE A 428 3.63 -16.85 22.49
CA ILE A 428 4.88 -16.08 22.41
C ILE A 428 4.80 -14.69 23.09
N GLY A 429 3.72 -14.42 23.84
CA GLY A 429 3.56 -13.21 24.65
C GLY A 429 2.97 -11.99 23.92
N VAL A 430 2.45 -12.16 22.71
CA VAL A 430 1.74 -11.08 22.00
C VAL A 430 0.39 -10.85 22.67
N ARG A 431 0.17 -9.63 23.12
CA ARG A 431 -1.10 -9.18 23.71
C ARG A 431 -2.10 -8.89 22.60
N PHE A 432 -3.36 -9.17 22.91
CA PHE A 432 -4.50 -8.92 22.04
C PHE A 432 -5.39 -7.85 22.69
N GLY A 433 -6.08 -7.05 21.89
CA GLY A 433 -7.04 -6.09 22.42
C GLY A 433 -7.30 -4.89 21.52
N ASN A 434 -8.37 -4.16 21.87
CA ASN A 434 -8.82 -2.97 21.16
C ASN A 434 -7.87 -1.80 21.40
N LYS A 435 -6.87 -1.65 20.54
CA LYS A 435 -6.49 -0.29 20.14
C LYS A 435 -7.31 0.04 18.90
N ASP A 436 -8.16 1.04 19.04
CA ASP A 436 -8.76 1.68 17.88
C ASP A 436 -7.62 2.39 17.13
N MET A 437 -6.91 1.65 16.28
CA MET A 437 -5.85 2.15 15.37
C MET A 437 -6.34 3.34 14.53
N THR A 438 -7.65 3.56 14.52
CA THR A 438 -8.36 4.58 13.78
C THR A 438 -8.54 5.82 14.64
N LEU A 439 -8.63 5.70 15.97
CA LEU A 439 -8.46 6.81 16.89
C LEU A 439 -7.01 7.22 17.02
N GLU A 440 -6.02 6.33 16.85
CA GLU A 440 -4.60 6.71 16.83
C GLU A 440 -4.16 7.22 15.47
N ALA A 441 -4.46 6.58 14.34
CA ALA A 441 -4.18 7.17 13.03
C ALA A 441 -5.01 8.43 12.78
N SER A 442 -6.24 8.54 13.34
CA SER A 442 -7.00 9.79 13.33
C SER A 442 -6.49 10.77 14.40
N LYS A 443 -5.96 10.33 15.56
CA LYS A 443 -5.26 11.22 16.48
C LYS A 443 -4.00 11.70 15.83
N GLU A 444 -3.05 10.87 15.43
CA GLU A 444 -1.85 11.21 14.66
C GLU A 444 -2.15 12.02 13.40
N SER A 445 -3.21 11.75 12.64
CA SER A 445 -3.60 12.60 11.51
C SER A 445 -4.23 13.92 11.98
N LYS A 446 -5.04 13.92 13.04
CA LYS A 446 -5.60 15.14 13.65
C LYS A 446 -4.62 15.87 14.54
N GLU A 447 -3.54 15.27 15.02
CA GLU A 447 -2.47 15.75 15.87
C GLU A 447 -1.34 16.20 14.96
N ALA A 448 -1.12 15.57 13.80
CA ALA A 448 -0.35 16.16 12.71
C ALA A 448 -1.12 17.37 12.15
N THR A 449 -2.43 17.25 11.90
CA THR A 449 -3.26 18.37 11.42
C THR A 449 -3.44 19.44 12.51
N ALA A 450 -3.57 19.09 13.79
CA ALA A 450 -3.72 20.04 14.91
C ALA A 450 -2.39 20.54 15.44
N ALA A 451 -1.28 19.82 15.32
CA ALA A 451 0.06 20.38 15.50
C ALA A 451 0.37 21.30 14.34
N GLN A 452 -0.07 20.98 13.12
CA GLN A 452 0.04 21.87 11.96
C GLN A 452 -0.90 23.07 12.08
N LYS A 453 -2.09 22.91 12.69
CA LYS A 453 -3.06 23.98 12.94
C LYS A 453 -2.71 24.81 14.19
N GLN A 454 -2.14 24.22 15.25
CA GLN A 454 -1.55 24.91 16.39
C GLN A 454 -0.24 25.58 16.00
N LEU A 455 0.57 24.99 15.10
CA LEU A 455 1.67 25.72 14.47
C LEU A 455 1.17 26.89 13.63
N VAL A 456 -0.05 26.84 13.10
CA VAL A 456 -0.68 27.93 12.34
C VAL A 456 -1.36 28.95 13.28
N GLU A 457 -1.94 28.51 14.41
CA GLU A 457 -2.64 29.33 15.41
C GLU A 457 -1.69 29.99 16.42
N LEU A 458 -0.61 29.32 16.86
CA LEU A 458 0.48 29.98 17.60
C LEU A 458 1.13 31.06 16.72
N LYS A 459 1.21 30.84 15.40
CA LYS A 459 1.67 31.85 14.44
C LYS A 459 0.67 32.97 14.20
N SER A 460 -0.59 32.83 14.62
CA SER A 460 -1.61 33.88 14.50
C SER A 460 -1.85 34.67 15.79
N THR A 461 -1.38 34.19 16.96
CA THR A 461 -1.57 34.85 18.26
C THR A 461 -0.34 35.61 18.77
N THR A 462 0.86 35.31 18.29
CA THR A 462 2.02 36.19 18.45
C THR A 462 2.04 37.19 17.30
N GLY A 463 1.64 38.43 17.58
CA GLY A 463 1.60 39.53 16.61
C GLY A 463 2.89 39.65 15.79
N GLU A 464 2.68 39.67 14.47
CA GLU A 464 3.63 39.91 13.37
C GLU A 464 4.97 39.18 13.38
N PHE A 465 4.97 37.94 12.87
CA PHE A 465 6.01 37.47 11.96
C PHE A 465 5.36 36.73 10.79
N ALA A 466 5.30 37.38 9.63
CA ALA A 466 4.86 36.76 8.39
C ALA A 466 5.82 35.61 8.02
N ILE A 467 5.31 34.38 7.87
CA ILE A 467 6.06 33.36 7.11
C ILE A 467 6.06 33.86 5.67
N PRO A 468 7.23 34.13 5.10
CA PRO A 468 7.26 34.78 3.81
C PRO A 468 7.01 33.68 2.74
N ARG A 469 6.55 34.05 1.53
CA ARG A 469 6.08 33.10 0.51
C ARG A 469 7.20 32.10 0.17
N ARG A 470 6.91 31.04 -0.61
CA ARG A 470 7.93 30.04 -1.03
C ARG A 470 9.20 30.69 -1.66
N ASP A 471 9.05 31.93 -2.12
CA ASP A 471 10.09 32.80 -2.70
C ASP A 471 11.01 33.45 -1.66
N ASP A 472 10.63 33.42 -0.37
CA ASP A 472 11.31 34.15 0.71
C ASP A 472 12.00 33.23 1.74
N ARG A 473 12.09 31.92 1.46
CA ARG A 473 12.90 30.98 2.27
C ARG A 473 14.39 31.19 1.99
N PRO A 474 15.28 31.11 2.99
CA PRO A 474 16.72 31.20 2.74
C PRO A 474 17.15 30.10 1.77
N LYS A 475 17.56 30.51 0.58
CA LYS A 475 18.00 29.62 -0.50
C LYS A 475 19.37 29.06 -0.13
N ALA A 476 19.62 27.80 -0.44
CA ALA A 476 20.91 27.20 -0.15
C ALA A 476 22.02 27.94 -0.91
N LYS A 477 23.05 28.36 -0.16
CA LYS A 477 24.27 28.93 -0.71
C LYS A 477 25.27 27.82 -1.08
N LEU A 478 26.03 28.02 -2.14
CA LEU A 478 27.17 27.19 -2.53
C LEU A 478 28.36 27.36 -1.57
N GLY A 479 28.45 28.50 -0.86
CA GLY A 479 29.54 28.82 0.05
C GLY A 479 30.86 29.13 -0.68
N VAL A 480 30.78 29.61 -1.93
CA VAL A 480 31.94 29.88 -2.78
C VAL A 480 32.24 31.38 -2.85
N THR A 481 33.51 31.74 -3.03
CA THR A 481 33.92 33.13 -3.17
C THR A 481 33.22 33.77 -4.40
N GLY A 482 32.64 34.96 -4.19
CA GLY A 482 31.92 35.72 -5.23
C GLY A 482 30.45 35.37 -5.40
N GLU A 483 29.90 34.49 -4.57
CA GLU A 483 28.45 34.19 -4.55
C GLU A 483 27.58 35.38 -4.16
N ASP A 484 28.10 36.34 -3.40
CA ASP A 484 27.36 37.56 -3.02
C ASP A 484 27.46 38.69 -4.08
N LEU A 485 27.99 38.41 -5.28
CA LEU A 485 28.06 39.40 -6.36
C LEU A 485 26.66 39.74 -6.91
N PRO A 486 26.39 40.99 -7.34
CA PRO A 486 25.06 41.42 -7.80
C PRO A 486 24.49 40.64 -8.99
N LYS A 487 25.33 39.95 -9.75
CA LYS A 487 24.92 39.13 -10.91
C LYS A 487 24.43 37.74 -10.53
N VAL A 488 24.59 37.33 -9.28
CA VAL A 488 24.21 36.01 -8.76
C VAL A 488 22.83 36.09 -8.13
N ALA A 489 21.94 35.20 -8.54
CA ALA A 489 20.59 35.09 -8.01
C ALA A 489 20.27 33.63 -7.65
N HIS A 490 19.44 33.43 -6.64
CA HIS A 490 19.04 32.09 -6.19
C HIS A 490 17.63 31.68 -6.65
N GLN A 491 17.05 32.50 -7.54
CA GLN A 491 15.75 32.28 -8.15
C GLN A 491 15.71 32.99 -9.49
N LEU A 492 15.09 32.35 -10.48
CA LEU A 492 14.78 32.98 -11.76
C LEU A 492 13.37 33.58 -11.66
N THR A 493 13.31 34.90 -11.49
CA THR A 493 12.07 35.68 -11.57
C THR A 493 12.14 36.53 -12.83
N GLU A 494 11.08 36.55 -13.65
CA GLU A 494 11.00 37.35 -14.90
C GLU A 494 12.08 36.98 -15.95
N PRO A 495 12.04 35.75 -16.52
CA PRO A 495 13.04 35.26 -17.47
C PRO A 495 13.24 36.17 -18.70
N GLU A 496 12.22 36.93 -19.08
CA GLU A 496 12.25 37.92 -20.16
C GLU A 496 13.28 39.04 -19.97
N LYS A 497 13.71 39.36 -18.73
CA LYS A 497 14.72 40.40 -18.44
C LYS A 497 16.13 40.00 -18.86
N TYR A 498 16.38 38.71 -19.03
CA TYR A 498 17.70 38.18 -19.31
C TYR A 498 17.94 37.92 -20.80
N GLN A 499 17.08 38.43 -21.69
CA GLN A 499 17.26 38.28 -23.15
C GLN A 499 18.63 38.82 -23.60
N ASP A 500 19.25 38.15 -24.58
CA ASP A 500 20.53 38.54 -25.17
C ASP A 500 21.70 38.53 -24.15
N LYS A 501 21.60 37.73 -23.07
CA LYS A 501 22.62 37.54 -22.03
C LYS A 501 23.21 36.12 -22.03
N ASN A 502 24.46 36.03 -21.57
CA ASN A 502 25.14 34.78 -21.22
C ASN A 502 24.78 34.39 -19.79
N VAL A 503 23.95 33.36 -19.63
CA VAL A 503 23.42 32.94 -18.33
C VAL A 503 23.95 31.58 -17.94
N LEU A 504 24.51 31.48 -16.73
CA LEU A 504 25.00 30.24 -16.15
C LEU A 504 24.05 29.79 -15.03
N ILE A 505 23.61 28.54 -15.06
CA ILE A 505 22.69 27.98 -14.06
C ILE A 505 23.39 26.83 -13.34
N VAL A 506 23.32 26.81 -12.01
CA VAL A 506 23.92 25.80 -11.16
C VAL A 506 22.81 25.00 -10.50
N GLY A 507 22.69 23.71 -10.82
CA GLY A 507 21.68 22.83 -10.23
C GLY A 507 21.31 21.65 -11.12
N GLY A 508 20.84 20.56 -10.49
CA GLY A 508 20.42 19.34 -11.19
C GLY A 508 18.98 18.91 -10.92
N SER A 509 18.18 19.77 -10.31
CA SER A 509 16.76 19.54 -10.02
C SER A 509 15.90 19.87 -11.24
N ASP A 510 14.64 19.40 -11.25
CA ASP A 510 13.66 19.78 -12.27
C ASP A 510 13.54 21.30 -12.41
N THR A 511 13.61 22.05 -11.31
CA THR A 511 13.59 23.52 -11.33
C THR A 511 14.77 24.14 -12.08
N ALA A 512 15.98 23.61 -11.89
CA ALA A 512 17.17 24.11 -12.59
C ALA A 512 17.11 23.80 -14.10
N VAL A 513 16.62 22.61 -14.45
CA VAL A 513 16.45 22.19 -15.85
C VAL A 513 15.35 22.99 -16.54
N GLU A 514 14.22 23.22 -15.89
CA GLU A 514 13.13 24.04 -16.42
C GLU A 514 13.56 25.50 -16.63
N ALA A 515 14.37 26.07 -15.73
CA ALA A 515 14.94 27.40 -15.89
C ALA A 515 15.87 27.49 -17.10
N ALA A 516 16.76 26.50 -17.27
CA ALA A 516 17.67 26.44 -18.43
C ALA A 516 16.89 26.36 -19.75
N LEU A 517 15.89 25.49 -19.81
CA LEU A 517 15.03 25.33 -20.99
C LEU A 517 14.21 26.58 -21.27
N THR A 518 13.70 27.24 -20.23
CA THR A 518 12.91 28.48 -20.38
C THR A 518 13.75 29.60 -20.96
N LEU A 519 14.97 29.80 -20.47
CA LEU A 519 15.88 30.83 -20.99
C LEU A 519 16.39 30.48 -22.40
N ALA A 520 16.58 29.19 -22.71
CA ALA A 520 17.03 28.76 -24.03
C ALA A 520 15.92 28.83 -25.11
N ARG A 521 14.63 28.81 -24.72
CA ARG A 521 13.49 28.91 -25.66
C ARG A 521 13.46 30.23 -26.42
N SER A 522 13.99 31.32 -25.85
CA SER A 522 14.06 32.62 -26.53
C SER A 522 14.98 32.60 -27.77
N GLY A 523 15.90 31.63 -27.84
CA GLY A 523 16.89 31.46 -28.92
C GLY A 523 17.99 32.54 -28.97
N ARG A 524 17.92 33.54 -28.08
CA ARG A 524 18.82 34.70 -28.05
C ARG A 524 19.80 34.69 -26.87
N ASN A 525 19.61 33.76 -25.95
CA ASN A 525 20.45 33.57 -24.77
C ASN A 525 21.52 32.50 -25.02
N SER A 526 22.72 32.70 -24.50
CA SER A 526 23.71 31.62 -24.34
C SER A 526 23.55 31.04 -22.94
N VAL A 527 23.03 29.81 -22.84
CA VAL A 527 22.71 29.18 -21.54
C VAL A 527 23.68 28.04 -21.25
N THR A 528 24.35 28.10 -20.09
CA THR A 528 25.20 27.02 -19.58
C THR A 528 24.62 26.43 -18.31
N LEU A 529 24.28 25.15 -18.30
CA LEU A 529 23.78 24.42 -17.12
C LEU A 529 24.92 23.59 -16.51
N CYS A 530 25.27 23.88 -15.27
CA CYS A 530 26.34 23.22 -14.51
C CYS A 530 25.74 22.30 -13.46
N TYR A 531 26.19 21.04 -13.46
CA TYR A 531 25.74 20.03 -12.52
C TYR A 531 26.90 19.17 -12.00
N ARG A 532 26.90 18.93 -10.68
CA ARG A 532 27.96 18.18 -9.98
C ARG A 532 27.95 16.67 -10.26
N GLY A 533 26.83 16.12 -10.71
CA GLY A 533 26.71 14.69 -11.02
C GLY A 533 26.98 14.39 -12.50
N HIS A 534 27.09 13.10 -12.82
CA HIS A 534 27.26 12.63 -14.20
C HIS A 534 25.93 12.52 -14.95
N ASP A 535 24.85 12.12 -14.27
CA ASP A 535 23.52 11.95 -14.84
C ASP A 535 22.45 12.70 -14.03
N PHE A 536 21.53 13.37 -14.71
CA PHE A 536 20.42 14.05 -14.05
C PHE A 536 19.39 13.04 -13.53
N GLN A 537 19.13 13.07 -12.22
CA GLN A 537 18.10 12.28 -11.54
C GLN A 537 16.82 13.12 -11.37
N LEU A 538 16.10 13.35 -12.48
CA LEU A 538 14.91 14.20 -12.51
C LEU A 538 13.65 13.42 -12.11
N ALA A 539 12.76 14.08 -11.36
CA ALA A 539 11.46 13.51 -11.00
C ALA A 539 10.48 13.56 -12.18
N ASN A 540 10.65 14.50 -13.12
CA ASN A 540 9.89 14.56 -14.37
C ASN A 540 10.71 14.01 -15.56
N PRO A 541 10.36 12.86 -16.13
CA PRO A 541 11.07 12.27 -17.27
C PRO A 541 11.08 13.15 -18.53
N GLN A 542 10.07 14.00 -18.73
CA GLN A 542 9.97 14.89 -19.91
C GLN A 542 11.05 16.00 -19.90
N ASN A 543 11.49 16.42 -18.72
CA ASN A 543 12.54 17.43 -18.58
C ASN A 543 13.89 16.89 -19.07
N ARG A 544 14.15 15.59 -18.89
CA ARG A 544 15.37 14.94 -19.40
C ARG A 544 15.40 14.92 -20.92
N GLU A 545 14.32 14.46 -21.55
CA GLU A 545 14.21 14.41 -23.01
C GLU A 545 14.30 15.80 -23.64
N SER A 546 13.69 16.80 -23.01
CA SER A 546 13.74 18.20 -23.45
C SER A 546 15.15 18.80 -23.33
N LEU A 547 15.88 18.49 -22.24
CA LEU A 547 17.25 18.92 -22.03
C LEU A 547 18.21 18.27 -23.04
N ASP A 548 18.11 16.95 -23.24
CA ASP A 548 18.93 16.23 -24.21
C ASP A 548 18.71 16.77 -25.64
N THR A 549 17.47 17.13 -25.98
CA THR A 549 17.14 17.76 -27.27
C THR A 549 17.76 19.15 -27.39
N ALA A 550 17.66 19.98 -26.35
CA ALA A 550 18.22 21.32 -26.33
C ALA A 550 19.76 21.32 -26.37
N GLU A 551 20.41 20.35 -25.73
CA GLU A 551 21.86 20.16 -25.74
C GLU A 551 22.36 19.74 -27.13
N LYS A 552 21.71 18.75 -27.76
CA LYS A 552 22.04 18.32 -29.14
C LYS A 552 21.84 19.44 -30.16
N ALA A 553 20.84 20.30 -29.94
CA ALA A 553 20.60 21.47 -30.78
C ALA A 553 21.55 22.66 -30.49
N GLY A 554 22.48 22.52 -29.53
CA GLY A 554 23.42 23.57 -29.13
C GLY A 554 22.78 24.76 -28.41
N LYS A 555 21.52 24.64 -27.98
CA LYS A 555 20.76 25.71 -27.33
C LYS A 555 21.07 25.83 -25.82
N VAL A 556 21.48 24.73 -25.20
CA VAL A 556 21.96 24.70 -23.81
C VAL A 556 23.29 23.95 -23.79
N ARG A 557 24.34 24.57 -23.23
CA ARG A 557 25.61 23.88 -22.96
C ARG A 557 25.51 23.24 -21.58
N VAL A 558 25.78 21.94 -21.47
CA VAL A 558 25.67 21.24 -20.19
C VAL A 558 27.06 20.80 -19.71
N ALA A 559 27.49 21.34 -18.58
CA ALA A 559 28.70 20.92 -17.89
C ALA A 559 28.31 19.92 -16.79
N ARG A 560 28.77 18.68 -16.92
CA ARG A 560 28.52 17.58 -15.96
C ARG A 560 29.76 17.33 -15.13
N ALA A 561 29.59 16.70 -13.97
CA ALA A 561 30.67 16.39 -13.04
C ALA A 561 31.56 17.61 -12.69
N CYS A 562 30.94 18.78 -12.59
CA CYS A 562 31.63 20.04 -12.34
C CYS A 562 31.14 20.70 -11.05
N ASN A 563 32.06 21.28 -10.28
CA ASN A 563 31.73 22.12 -9.12
C ASN A 563 32.12 23.58 -9.40
N ILE A 564 31.41 24.53 -8.82
CA ILE A 564 31.81 25.93 -8.86
C ILE A 564 32.98 26.13 -7.88
N ALA A 565 34.10 26.67 -8.37
CA ALA A 565 35.26 26.98 -7.53
C ALA A 565 35.28 28.45 -7.11
N LEU A 566 34.96 29.36 -8.04
CA LEU A 566 35.00 30.81 -7.84
C LEU A 566 34.01 31.49 -8.79
N ILE A 567 33.35 32.54 -8.33
CA ILE A 567 32.55 33.44 -9.15
C ILE A 567 33.26 34.80 -9.18
N THR A 568 33.53 35.34 -10.36
CA THR A 568 34.14 36.67 -10.55
C THR A 568 33.13 37.64 -11.15
N ALA A 569 33.49 38.91 -11.36
CA ALA A 569 32.59 39.89 -11.99
C ALA A 569 32.16 39.47 -13.40
N ASP A 570 33.04 38.86 -14.18
CA ASP A 570 32.81 38.61 -15.62
C ASP A 570 32.73 37.12 -15.99
N SER A 571 33.07 36.23 -15.06
CA SER A 571 33.13 34.79 -15.32
C SER A 571 32.81 33.93 -14.08
N VAL A 572 32.70 32.63 -14.30
CA VAL A 572 32.60 31.59 -13.25
C VAL A 572 33.66 30.54 -13.55
N VAL A 573 34.48 30.21 -12.56
CA VAL A 573 35.49 29.17 -12.65
C VAL A 573 34.90 27.84 -12.17
N LEU A 574 34.84 26.86 -13.07
CA LEU A 574 34.45 25.49 -12.78
C LEU A 574 35.68 24.64 -12.48
N ASN A 575 35.56 23.76 -11.49
CA ASN A 575 36.47 22.63 -11.30
C ASN A 575 35.85 21.38 -11.93
N ILE A 576 36.51 20.84 -12.96
CA ILE A 576 36.11 19.64 -13.68
C ILE A 576 37.26 18.63 -13.55
N GLY A 577 37.11 17.66 -12.65
CA GLY A 577 38.09 16.59 -12.46
C GLY A 577 39.51 17.07 -12.08
N GLY A 578 39.63 18.21 -11.39
CA GLY A 578 40.92 18.79 -10.98
C GLY A 578 41.46 19.88 -11.90
N ASN A 579 40.86 20.08 -13.08
CA ASN A 579 41.19 21.18 -13.99
C ASN A 579 40.22 22.35 -13.81
N HIS A 580 40.71 23.57 -13.98
CA HIS A 580 39.89 24.78 -13.89
C HIS A 580 39.51 25.26 -15.29
N ALA A 581 38.22 25.51 -15.49
CA ALA A 581 37.67 26.06 -16.73
C ALA A 581 36.89 27.33 -16.41
N GLU A 582 37.25 28.43 -17.07
CA GLU A 582 36.59 29.73 -16.87
C GLU A 582 35.48 29.92 -17.91
N ILE A 583 34.26 30.16 -17.44
CA ILE A 583 33.08 30.36 -18.29
C ILE A 583 32.60 31.82 -18.17
N PRO A 584 32.71 32.63 -19.23
CA PRO A 584 32.16 33.98 -19.26
C PRO A 584 30.64 33.98 -19.07
N ASN A 585 30.13 34.87 -18.22
CA ASN A 585 28.69 35.01 -17.99
C ASN A 585 28.33 36.40 -17.48
N ASP A 586 27.16 36.86 -17.92
CA ASP A 586 26.54 38.10 -17.44
C ASP A 586 25.77 37.87 -16.14
N HIS A 587 25.18 36.67 -15.97
CA HIS A 587 24.37 36.31 -14.80
C HIS A 587 24.52 34.85 -14.39
N VAL A 588 24.37 34.59 -13.09
CA VAL A 588 24.45 33.25 -12.50
C VAL A 588 23.21 32.95 -11.68
N PHE A 589 22.57 31.80 -11.91
CA PHE A 589 21.45 31.32 -11.10
C PHE A 589 21.84 30.07 -10.31
N ILE A 590 21.78 30.15 -8.98
CA ILE A 590 22.08 29.04 -8.08
C ILE A 590 20.76 28.40 -7.63
N LEU A 591 20.37 27.31 -8.28
CA LEU A 591 19.09 26.62 -8.13
C LEU A 591 19.27 25.22 -7.51
N ILE A 592 19.94 25.18 -6.36
CA ILE A 592 20.36 23.93 -5.69
C ILE A 592 19.41 23.46 -4.56
N GLY A 593 18.28 24.17 -4.35
CA GLY A 593 17.27 23.84 -3.33
C GLY A 593 17.30 24.76 -2.09
N ASP A 594 16.41 24.52 -1.12
CA ASP A 594 16.33 25.30 0.13
C ASP A 594 17.25 24.69 1.21
N SER A 595 18.01 25.50 1.96
CA SER A 595 18.93 25.02 3.02
C SER A 595 18.17 24.75 4.33
N SER A 596 17.59 23.57 4.45
CA SER A 596 16.91 23.13 5.69
C SER A 596 17.87 22.85 6.86
N ALA A 597 19.19 22.88 6.67
CA ALA A 597 20.18 22.53 7.69
C ALA A 597 20.69 23.69 8.55
N GLU A 598 20.65 24.95 8.07
CA GLU A 598 21.27 26.08 8.77
C GLU A 598 20.28 26.90 9.62
N PHE A 599 19.00 26.92 9.24
CA PHE A 599 17.92 27.56 10.01
C PHE A 599 17.69 26.91 11.40
N VAL A 600 17.99 25.61 11.51
CA VAL A 600 17.91 24.85 12.77
C VAL A 600 19.06 25.21 13.73
N ARG A 601 20.15 25.82 13.24
CA ARG A 601 21.30 26.21 14.07
C ARG A 601 21.24 27.62 14.63
N THR A 602 20.54 28.54 13.97
CA THR A 602 20.49 29.97 14.36
C THR A 602 19.24 30.35 15.14
N THR A 603 18.18 29.53 15.10
CA THR A 603 17.08 29.64 16.06
C THR A 603 17.38 28.71 17.22
N ALA A 604 17.56 29.27 18.42
CA ALA A 604 17.90 28.56 19.66
C ALA A 604 16.80 27.58 20.11
N ILE A 605 16.60 26.50 19.34
CA ILE A 605 15.83 25.34 19.75
C ILE A 605 16.82 24.36 20.37
N ASP A 606 16.96 24.45 21.68
CA ASP A 606 17.69 23.47 22.48
C ASP A 606 16.92 22.14 22.43
N VAL A 607 17.32 21.25 21.52
CA VAL A 607 16.84 19.86 21.48
C VAL A 607 17.71 19.03 22.43
N THR A 608 17.63 19.32 23.72
CA THR A 608 18.02 18.37 24.75
C THR A 608 16.88 17.39 24.94
N ALA A 609 17.00 16.23 24.28
CA ALA A 609 16.20 15.06 24.59
C ALA A 609 16.28 14.77 26.10
N ARG A 610 15.14 14.90 26.80
CA ARG A 610 15.03 14.48 28.20
C ARG A 610 15.34 12.98 28.29
N ARG A 611 16.52 12.65 28.82
CA ARG A 611 16.78 11.35 29.44
C ARG A 611 15.82 11.21 30.61
N ALA A 612 14.96 10.18 30.58
CA ALA A 612 14.27 9.73 31.78
C ALA A 612 15.31 9.12 32.73
N SER A 613 15.47 9.71 33.91
CA SER A 613 16.20 9.09 35.02
C SER A 613 15.36 7.96 35.65
N PRO A 614 15.98 6.93 36.25
CA PRO A 614 15.28 5.86 36.95
C PRO A 614 14.70 6.36 38.27
N ALA A 615 13.53 5.82 38.64
CA ALA A 615 12.89 6.10 39.93
C ALA A 615 13.74 5.56 41.10
N PRO A 616 13.77 6.26 42.26
CA PRO A 616 14.44 5.73 43.45
C PRO A 616 13.59 4.66 44.14
N VAL A 617 14.31 3.65 44.65
CA VAL A 617 13.98 2.45 45.46
C VAL A 617 12.53 2.25 45.90
#